data_AF-A0ABD2WAC3-F1
#
_entry.id   AF-A0ABD2WAC3-F1
#
_cell.length_a   1.000
_cell.length_b   1.000
_cell.length_c   1.000
_cell.angle_alpha   90.00
_cell.angle_beta   90.00
_cell.angle_gamma   90.00
#
_symmetry.space_group_name_H-M   'P 1'
#
loop_
_entity.id
_entity.type
_entity.pdbx_description
1 polymer ?
#
loop_
_entity_poly.entity_id
_entity_poly.type
_entity_poly.pdbx_seq_one_letter_code
_entity_poly.pdbx_strand_id
1 'polypeptide(L)'
;MELPRPIFQSFYDKVVKHIQIASEEVSQDSIMRAAKEKKYLAVKDGEKDGITVSGDGTWRKRGFFSLYGIVTLIGYKVGKIVDYTVQSKYCKACEYWKKHADSEKYAEWLEAHKLERNVNHEGSSGKMEIDSAVEMFKRSEKLHKVRYAKYIGDGDAKTFKGIIDSKPYKKFNVVKKECVDHVQKRMGTRLRNLNKNNKGLAGKGKLTGKLIDELSIYYGLAIRRNSDSVEKMKNEIWASIFHKLSTDDEPQHDRCPPGEDSWYSWQQAKATNSLDQYTHKPALSDEVFEAIKPIYEDLSSEDLLTRCTGGYTQNNNECFNSTVWALAPKTMTSGKTVPDMATNIAVSIYNDGFSTIMSILEVMGMKIRPNSYNFCLEVDAKRIEKAENSLSEAVKEARIMSRSTRKNKMDENFNLEGQLYGAGIAD
;
A
#
# COMPACT_ATOMS: atom_id res chain seq x y z
N MET A 1 29.05 19.96 -22.10
CA MET A 1 29.40 19.91 -20.67
C MET A 1 30.81 19.35 -20.55
N GLU A 2 31.79 20.22 -20.37
CA GLU A 2 33.17 19.84 -20.02
C GLU A 2 33.17 19.40 -18.55
N LEU A 3 32.80 18.15 -18.29
CA LEU A 3 33.01 17.55 -16.97
C LEU A 3 34.49 17.10 -16.89
N PRO A 4 35.22 17.43 -15.82
CA PRO A 4 36.62 17.05 -15.67
C PRO A 4 36.82 15.52 -15.69
N ARG A 5 38.04 15.09 -16.04
CA ARG A 5 38.52 13.69 -16.17
C ARG A 5 37.93 12.74 -15.11
N PRO A 6 37.69 11.45 -15.44
CA PRO A 6 36.84 10.59 -14.63
C PRO A 6 37.32 10.55 -13.19
N ILE A 7 36.40 10.89 -12.29
CA ILE A 7 36.46 10.64 -10.84
C ILE A 7 37.03 9.22 -10.67
N PHE A 8 38.20 9.08 -10.05
CA PHE A 8 38.75 7.76 -9.74
C PHE A 8 37.69 6.96 -8.98
N GLN A 9 37.52 5.68 -9.31
CA GLN A 9 36.52 4.83 -8.66
C GLN A 9 36.63 4.89 -7.13
N SER A 10 37.86 4.94 -6.61
CA SER A 10 38.13 5.08 -5.17
C SER A 10 37.61 6.39 -4.56
N PHE A 11 37.63 7.50 -5.31
CA PHE A 11 37.06 8.77 -4.85
C PHE A 11 35.53 8.75 -4.96
N TYR A 12 34.99 8.19 -6.04
CA TYR A 12 33.54 7.97 -6.19
C TYR A 12 32.99 7.15 -5.01
N ASP A 13 33.62 6.02 -4.70
CA ASP A 13 33.19 5.13 -3.62
C ASP A 13 33.24 5.82 -2.25
N LYS A 14 34.25 6.66 -2.01
CA LYS A 14 34.33 7.49 -0.79
C LYS A 14 33.18 8.48 -0.69
N VAL A 15 32.86 9.19 -1.78
CA VAL A 15 31.75 10.15 -1.81
C VAL A 15 30.42 9.43 -1.58
N VAL A 16 30.20 8.30 -2.25
CA VAL A 16 29.01 7.47 -2.06
C VAL A 16 28.88 7.00 -0.61
N LYS A 17 29.97 6.54 0.00
CA LYS A 17 29.98 6.14 1.41
C LYS A 17 29.63 7.30 2.35
N HIS A 18 30.15 8.49 2.11
CA HIS A 18 29.80 9.67 2.90
C HIS A 18 28.31 10.04 2.77
N ILE A 19 27.75 10.02 1.55
CA ILE A 19 26.31 10.25 1.33
C ILE A 19 25.48 9.18 2.04
N GLN A 20 25.89 7.92 1.98
CA GLN A 20 25.20 6.82 2.66
C GLN A 20 25.14 7.04 4.17
N ILE A 21 26.28 7.31 4.81
CA ILE A 21 26.35 7.56 6.26
C ILE A 21 25.52 8.77 6.65
N ALA A 22 25.69 9.90 5.95
CA ALA A 22 24.97 11.13 6.25
C ALA A 22 23.45 10.99 6.06
N SER A 23 23.02 10.33 4.98
CA SER A 23 21.59 10.09 4.75
C SER A 23 20.99 9.13 5.77
N GLU A 24 21.74 8.11 6.22
CA GLU A 24 21.30 7.18 7.26
C GLU A 24 21.10 7.90 8.60
N GLU A 25 22.05 8.74 9.02
CA GLU A 25 21.93 9.51 10.25
C GLU A 25 20.66 10.39 10.25
N VAL A 26 20.47 11.15 9.16
CA VAL A 26 19.30 12.03 9.02
C VAL A 26 17.98 11.24 8.95
N SER A 27 17.97 10.07 8.29
CA SER A 27 16.77 9.24 8.21
C SER A 27 16.42 8.60 9.55
N GLN A 28 17.40 8.17 10.35
CA GLN A 28 17.17 7.67 11.70
C GLN A 28 16.61 8.75 12.62
N ASP A 29 17.16 9.96 12.58
CA ASP A 29 16.64 11.10 13.33
C ASP A 29 15.21 11.47 12.94
N SER A 30 14.92 11.45 11.64
CA SER A 30 13.57 11.66 11.09
C SER A 30 12.57 10.64 11.65
N ILE A 31 12.92 9.36 11.64
CA ILE A 31 12.06 8.28 12.11
C ILE A 31 11.85 8.36 13.62
N MET A 32 12.87 8.66 14.41
CA MET A 32 12.72 8.81 15.86
C MET A 32 11.73 9.93 16.20
N ARG A 33 11.79 11.06 15.47
CA ARG A 33 10.82 12.15 15.62
C ARG A 33 9.41 11.72 15.20
N ALA A 34 9.27 11.03 14.07
CA ALA A 34 7.97 10.52 13.59
C ALA A 34 7.34 9.51 14.56
N ALA A 35 8.11 8.59 15.11
CA ALA A 35 7.65 7.62 16.10
C ALA A 35 7.19 8.31 17.40
N LYS A 36 7.94 9.32 17.86
CA LYS A 36 7.58 10.14 19.04
C LYS A 36 6.28 10.92 18.81
N GLU A 37 6.13 11.56 17.65
CA GLU A 37 4.91 12.27 17.24
C GLU A 37 3.70 11.33 17.21
N LYS A 38 3.82 10.17 16.56
CA LYS A 38 2.74 9.19 16.50
C LYS A 38 2.37 8.62 17.87
N LYS A 39 3.36 8.40 18.74
CA LYS A 39 3.13 7.98 20.12
C LYS A 39 2.35 9.03 20.91
N TYR A 40 2.68 10.32 20.74
CA TYR A 40 1.94 11.41 21.38
C TYR A 40 0.47 11.44 20.93
N LEU A 41 0.21 11.34 19.62
CA LEU A 41 -1.17 11.29 19.10
C LEU A 41 -1.93 10.03 19.54
N ALA A 42 -1.27 8.88 19.60
CA ALA A 42 -1.88 7.65 20.11
C ALA A 42 -2.38 7.83 21.55
N VAL A 43 -1.58 8.43 22.43
CA VAL A 43 -1.98 8.73 23.81
C VAL A 43 -3.17 9.69 23.86
N LYS A 44 -3.18 10.73 23.00
CA LYS A 44 -4.30 11.68 22.89
C LYS A 44 -5.60 11.01 22.42
N ASP A 45 -5.49 10.03 21.53
CA ASP A 45 -6.61 9.24 21.01
C ASP A 45 -7.04 8.10 21.96
N GLY A 46 -6.41 7.97 23.14
CA GLY A 46 -6.70 6.90 24.10
C GLY A 46 -6.10 5.53 23.73
N GLU A 47 -5.24 5.45 22.70
CA GLU A 47 -4.51 4.24 22.32
C GLU A 47 -3.31 4.00 23.25
N LYS A 48 -3.52 3.24 24.34
CA LYS A 48 -2.48 3.01 25.36
C LYS A 48 -1.52 1.86 25.05
N ASP A 49 -1.91 0.95 24.16
CA ASP A 49 -1.14 -0.28 23.91
C ASP A 49 0.01 -0.14 22.91
N GLY A 50 0.05 0.99 22.19
CA GLY A 50 1.03 1.26 21.15
C GLY A 50 0.40 1.99 19.96
N ILE A 51 1.12 2.03 18.86
CA ILE A 51 0.71 2.77 17.66
C ILE A 51 0.19 1.82 16.58
N THR A 52 -0.71 2.34 15.76
CA THR A 52 -1.16 1.67 14.53
C THR A 52 -0.16 1.94 13.39
N VAL A 53 0.33 0.89 12.74
CA VAL A 53 1.27 0.97 11.61
C VAL A 53 0.72 0.28 10.37
N SER A 54 1.02 0.84 9.21
CA SER A 54 0.78 0.23 7.89
C SER A 54 2.08 -0.29 7.33
N GLY A 55 2.13 -1.57 6.98
CA GLY A 55 3.31 -2.20 6.40
C GLY A 55 3.13 -2.51 4.92
N ASP A 56 4.20 -2.30 4.15
CA ASP A 56 4.28 -2.73 2.75
C ASP A 56 5.74 -2.90 2.34
N GLY A 57 5.98 -3.93 1.54
CA GLY A 57 7.24 -4.11 0.86
C GLY A 57 7.27 -3.44 -0.52
N THR A 58 8.46 -3.23 -1.07
CA THR A 58 8.66 -2.92 -2.47
C THR A 58 9.98 -3.52 -3.00
N TRP A 59 9.99 -3.94 -4.27
CA TRP A 59 11.08 -4.70 -4.89
C TRP A 59 11.68 -3.92 -6.06
N ARG A 60 13.01 -4.01 -6.23
CA ARG A 60 13.72 -3.39 -7.36
C ARG A 60 13.25 -3.93 -8.70
N LYS A 61 13.08 -5.25 -8.81
CA LYS A 61 12.48 -5.91 -9.99
C LYS A 61 11.11 -6.46 -9.63
N ARG A 62 10.15 -6.38 -10.55
CA ARG A 62 8.85 -7.04 -10.38
C ARG A 62 9.05 -8.57 -10.37
N GLY A 63 8.27 -9.26 -9.54
CA GLY A 63 8.30 -10.72 -9.41
C GLY A 63 9.25 -11.24 -8.32
N PHE A 64 9.23 -12.55 -8.11
CA PHE A 64 9.90 -13.22 -6.99
C PHE A 64 11.44 -13.31 -7.10
N PHE A 65 12.03 -12.72 -8.14
CA PHE A 65 13.47 -12.80 -8.44
C PHE A 65 14.28 -11.56 -8.02
N SER A 66 13.65 -10.55 -7.39
CA SER A 66 14.37 -9.34 -6.98
C SER A 66 15.53 -9.65 -6.02
N LEU A 67 16.67 -8.98 -6.24
CA LEU A 67 17.85 -9.09 -5.37
C LEU A 67 17.76 -8.19 -4.13
N TYR A 68 16.95 -7.12 -4.24
CA TYR A 68 16.77 -6.10 -3.22
C TYR A 68 15.29 -5.89 -2.95
N GLY A 69 14.93 -5.76 -1.68
CA GLY A 69 13.60 -5.42 -1.19
C GLY A 69 13.70 -4.34 -0.13
N ILE A 70 12.72 -3.46 -0.09
CA ILE A 70 12.60 -2.40 0.92
C ILE A 70 11.27 -2.64 1.61
N VAL A 71 11.23 -2.63 2.94
CA VAL A 71 10.00 -2.84 3.70
C VAL A 71 9.89 -1.68 4.66
N THR A 72 8.71 -1.07 4.71
CA THR A 72 8.48 0.12 5.53
C THR A 72 7.27 -0.03 6.42
N LEU A 73 7.31 0.64 7.56
CA LEU A 73 6.18 0.84 8.45
C LEU A 73 5.85 2.33 8.51
N ILE A 74 4.60 2.66 8.21
CA ILE A 74 4.06 4.03 8.26
C ILE A 74 3.12 4.16 9.44
N GLY A 75 3.34 5.17 10.29
CA GLY A 75 2.42 5.49 11.39
C GLY A 75 1.09 6.02 10.87
N TYR A 76 -0.01 5.32 11.14
CA TYR A 76 -1.35 5.72 10.68
C TYR A 76 -1.76 7.08 11.30
N LYS A 77 -2.58 7.86 10.59
CA LYS A 77 -2.91 9.30 10.81
C LYS A 77 -1.77 10.29 10.59
N VAL A 78 -0.57 10.04 11.14
CA VAL A 78 0.60 10.92 10.91
C VAL A 78 1.09 10.78 9.47
N GLY A 79 1.01 9.58 8.91
CA GLY A 79 1.43 9.30 7.54
C GLY A 79 2.94 9.35 7.33
N LYS A 80 3.74 9.34 8.41
CA LYS A 80 5.21 9.33 8.35
C LYS A 80 5.77 7.92 8.52
N ILE A 81 6.92 7.67 7.91
CA ILE A 81 7.70 6.45 8.11
C ILE A 81 8.19 6.42 9.56
N VAL A 82 7.87 5.33 10.26
CA VAL A 82 8.29 5.07 11.64
C VAL A 82 9.29 3.92 11.74
N ASP A 83 9.49 3.17 10.66
CA ASP A 83 10.52 2.13 10.58
C ASP A 83 10.74 1.69 9.13
N TYR A 84 11.93 1.20 8.81
CA TYR A 84 12.20 0.54 7.53
C TYR A 84 13.38 -0.43 7.60
N THR A 85 13.43 -1.33 6.64
CA THR A 85 14.60 -2.16 6.36
C THR A 85 14.87 -2.20 4.86
N VAL A 86 16.13 -2.37 4.50
CA VAL A 86 16.56 -2.68 3.13
C VAL A 86 17.20 -4.05 3.12
N GLN A 87 16.50 -5.01 2.53
CA GLN A 87 16.92 -6.40 2.41
C GLN A 87 17.65 -6.64 1.11
N SER A 88 18.65 -7.50 1.17
CA SER A 88 19.41 -7.97 0.01
C SER A 88 19.81 -9.42 0.18
N LYS A 89 19.62 -10.18 -0.90
CA LYS A 89 20.12 -11.56 -1.05
C LYS A 89 21.38 -11.63 -1.90
N TYR A 90 21.98 -10.49 -2.22
CA TYR A 90 23.06 -10.40 -3.20
C TYR A 90 24.22 -9.52 -2.74
N CYS A 91 25.42 -10.06 -2.84
CA CYS A 91 26.66 -9.32 -2.72
C CYS A 91 27.56 -9.71 -3.89
N LYS A 92 28.00 -8.70 -4.66
CA LYS A 92 28.89 -8.91 -5.80
C LYS A 92 30.23 -9.50 -5.38
N ALA A 93 30.78 -9.02 -4.25
CA ALA A 93 32.04 -9.52 -3.73
C ALA A 93 31.92 -11.00 -3.32
N CYS A 94 30.84 -11.40 -2.63
CA CYS A 94 30.57 -12.80 -2.34
C CYS A 94 30.41 -13.65 -3.61
N GLU A 95 29.72 -13.14 -4.64
CA GLU A 95 29.57 -13.86 -5.91
C GLU A 95 30.93 -14.12 -6.59
N TYR A 96 31.82 -13.13 -6.56
CA TYR A 96 33.16 -13.25 -7.11
C TYR A 96 34.00 -14.26 -6.32
N TRP A 97 34.08 -14.08 -5.00
CA TRP A 97 34.92 -14.87 -4.11
C TRP A 97 34.45 -16.32 -3.93
N LYS A 98 33.17 -16.60 -4.15
CA LYS A 98 32.65 -17.99 -4.23
C LYS A 98 33.39 -18.86 -5.26
N LYS A 99 33.94 -18.25 -6.33
CA LYS A 99 34.73 -18.98 -7.34
C LYS A 99 36.14 -19.35 -6.86
N HIS A 100 36.54 -18.83 -5.70
CA HIS A 100 37.85 -19.02 -5.08
C HIS A 100 37.74 -19.65 -3.69
N ALA A 101 36.64 -20.37 -3.42
CA ALA A 101 36.28 -20.88 -2.10
C ALA A 101 37.36 -21.79 -1.47
N ASP A 102 38.15 -22.49 -2.29
CA ASP A 102 39.20 -23.41 -1.83
C ASP A 102 40.54 -22.71 -1.51
N SER A 103 40.62 -21.38 -1.64
CA SER A 103 41.84 -20.64 -1.38
C SER A 103 41.94 -20.17 0.08
N GLU A 104 43.14 -20.21 0.65
CA GLU A 104 43.41 -19.64 1.98
C GLU A 104 43.08 -18.14 2.04
N LYS A 105 43.31 -17.43 0.91
CA LYS A 105 42.90 -16.04 0.69
C LYS A 105 41.39 -15.81 0.82
N TYR A 106 40.55 -16.80 0.51
CA TYR A 106 39.11 -16.70 0.69
C TYR A 106 38.72 -16.68 2.17
N ALA A 107 39.39 -17.46 3.02
CA ALA A 107 39.11 -17.48 4.46
C ALA A 107 39.43 -16.12 5.10
N GLU A 108 40.60 -15.56 4.81
CA GLU A 108 41.00 -14.23 5.28
C GLU A 108 40.06 -13.13 4.76
N TRP A 109 39.73 -13.18 3.47
CA TRP A 109 38.78 -12.23 2.87
C TRP A 109 37.37 -12.35 3.48
N LEU A 110 36.89 -13.57 3.73
CA LEU A 110 35.55 -13.81 4.26
C LEU A 110 35.40 -13.22 5.66
N GLU A 111 36.40 -13.38 6.54
CA GLU A 111 36.39 -12.79 7.88
C GLU A 111 36.36 -11.25 7.81
N ALA A 112 37.18 -10.63 6.97
CA ALA A 112 37.17 -9.18 6.76
C ALA A 112 35.85 -8.69 6.15
N HIS A 113 35.26 -9.46 5.22
CA HIS A 113 34.05 -9.08 4.50
C HIS A 113 32.77 -9.22 5.33
N LYS A 114 32.77 -9.94 6.47
CA LYS A 114 31.57 -10.09 7.32
C LYS A 114 30.95 -8.75 7.71
N LEU A 115 31.78 -7.73 7.96
CA LEU A 115 31.34 -6.38 8.35
C LEU A 115 30.83 -5.55 7.18
N GLU A 116 31.21 -5.89 5.94
CA GLU A 116 30.84 -5.19 4.70
C GLU A 116 29.86 -5.98 3.83
N ARG A 117 29.35 -7.09 4.37
CA ARG A 117 28.52 -8.04 3.62
C ARG A 117 27.17 -7.42 3.36
N ASN A 118 26.89 -7.19 2.08
CA ASN A 118 25.59 -6.66 1.65
C ASN A 118 24.44 -7.67 1.75
N VAL A 119 24.72 -8.97 1.92
CA VAL A 119 23.67 -9.99 2.08
C VAL A 119 23.21 -10.01 3.54
N ASN A 120 21.96 -9.61 3.77
CA ASN A 120 21.29 -9.68 5.08
C ASN A 120 20.00 -10.53 5.05
N HIS A 121 19.65 -11.13 3.90
CA HIS A 121 18.48 -11.98 3.74
C HIS A 121 18.79 -13.32 3.08
N GLU A 122 18.12 -14.37 3.58
CA GLU A 122 18.17 -15.72 2.99
C GLU A 122 16.76 -16.21 2.58
N GLY A 123 16.67 -16.81 1.39
CA GLY A 123 15.43 -17.36 0.84
C GLY A 123 14.78 -16.48 -0.22
N SER A 124 13.45 -16.62 -0.38
CA SER A 124 12.71 -15.96 -1.46
C SER A 124 12.53 -14.46 -1.21
N SER A 125 12.28 -13.71 -2.28
CA SER A 125 12.05 -12.26 -2.19
C SER A 125 10.74 -11.91 -1.47
N GLY A 126 9.78 -12.84 -1.39
CA GLY A 126 8.56 -12.67 -0.58
C GLY A 126 8.82 -12.85 0.92
N LYS A 127 9.81 -13.68 1.29
CA LYS A 127 10.21 -13.84 2.70
C LYS A 127 10.87 -12.58 3.27
N MET A 128 11.47 -11.73 2.42
CA MET A 128 12.08 -10.46 2.83
C MET A 128 11.08 -9.55 3.57
N GLU A 129 9.81 -9.56 3.16
CA GLU A 129 8.76 -8.77 3.80
C GLU A 129 8.46 -9.27 5.21
N ILE A 130 8.30 -10.59 5.35
CA ILE A 130 8.03 -11.27 6.63
C ILE A 130 9.19 -11.02 7.61
N ASP A 131 10.41 -11.34 7.19
CA ASP A 131 11.61 -11.24 8.06
C ASP A 131 11.86 -9.79 8.48
N SER A 132 11.66 -8.83 7.57
CA SER A 132 11.76 -7.40 7.86
C SER A 132 10.71 -6.90 8.82
N ALA A 133 9.44 -7.28 8.62
CA ALA A 133 8.38 -6.90 9.53
C ALA A 133 8.67 -7.44 10.93
N VAL A 134 9.08 -8.71 11.05
CA VAL A 134 9.48 -9.30 12.33
C VAL A 134 10.64 -8.54 12.97
N GLU A 135 11.66 -8.17 12.20
CA GLU A 135 12.81 -7.40 12.68
C GLU A 135 12.37 -6.04 13.25
N MET A 136 11.58 -5.28 12.49
CA MET A 136 11.09 -3.95 12.89
C MET A 136 10.21 -4.04 14.15
N PHE A 137 9.31 -5.02 14.21
CA PHE A 137 8.47 -5.24 15.40
C PHE A 137 9.32 -5.58 16.64
N LYS A 138 10.33 -6.45 16.51
CA LYS A 138 11.21 -6.82 17.63
C LYS A 138 12.06 -5.66 18.14
N ARG A 139 12.54 -4.76 17.26
CA ARG A 139 13.41 -3.64 17.65
C ARG A 139 12.65 -2.39 18.11
N SER A 140 11.36 -2.27 17.78
CA SER A 140 10.52 -1.09 18.05
C SER A 140 10.60 -0.53 19.49
N GLU A 141 10.48 -1.37 20.52
CA GLU A 141 10.54 -0.89 21.91
C GLU A 141 11.93 -0.39 22.30
N LYS A 142 12.99 -1.05 21.81
CA LYS A 142 14.37 -0.68 22.11
C LYS A 142 14.75 0.61 21.39
N LEU A 143 14.47 0.68 20.09
CA LEU A 143 14.89 1.73 19.17
C LEU A 143 14.01 2.97 19.30
N HIS A 144 12.68 2.80 19.25
CA HIS A 144 11.72 3.91 19.12
C HIS A 144 10.91 4.18 20.39
N LYS A 145 11.11 3.37 21.45
CA LYS A 145 10.36 3.44 22.72
C LYS A 145 8.84 3.35 22.52
N VAL A 146 8.40 2.61 21.50
CA VAL A 146 7.00 2.41 21.14
C VAL A 146 6.76 0.96 20.74
N ARG A 147 5.54 0.46 20.97
CA ARG A 147 5.06 -0.81 20.42
C ARG A 147 4.21 -0.56 19.19
N TYR A 148 4.27 -1.46 18.22
CA TYR A 148 3.37 -1.50 17.08
C TYR A 148 2.18 -2.39 17.43
N ALA A 149 1.08 -1.76 17.87
CA ALA A 149 -0.06 -2.45 18.44
C ALA A 149 -0.99 -3.05 17.38
N LYS A 150 -1.20 -2.32 16.28
CA LYS A 150 -2.07 -2.72 15.16
C LYS A 150 -1.26 -2.71 13.87
N TYR A 151 -1.41 -3.76 13.07
CA TYR A 151 -0.75 -3.90 11.76
C TYR A 151 -1.79 -3.86 10.64
N ILE A 152 -1.67 -2.89 9.74
CA ILE A 152 -2.45 -2.77 8.51
C ILE A 152 -1.60 -3.36 7.38
N GLY A 153 -2.13 -4.37 6.68
CA GLY A 153 -1.45 -5.01 5.54
C GLY A 153 -2.43 -5.43 4.44
N ASP A 154 -1.92 -5.64 3.23
CA ASP A 154 -2.71 -6.07 2.07
C ASP A 154 -2.93 -7.58 2.07
N GLY A 155 -3.96 -8.07 2.78
CA GLY A 155 -4.29 -9.50 2.76
C GLY A 155 -3.13 -10.43 3.15
N ASP A 156 -2.04 -9.88 3.68
CA ASP A 156 -0.77 -10.58 3.87
C ASP A 156 -0.83 -11.38 5.17
N ALA A 157 -1.52 -12.51 5.05
CA ALA A 157 -1.66 -13.47 6.12
C ALA A 157 -0.29 -14.00 6.57
N LYS A 158 0.72 -14.04 5.70
CA LYS A 158 2.03 -14.61 6.03
C LYS A 158 2.89 -13.64 6.84
N THR A 159 2.95 -12.37 6.46
CA THR A 159 3.67 -11.36 7.24
C THR A 159 3.06 -11.17 8.61
N PHE A 160 1.73 -11.05 8.70
CA PHE A 160 1.05 -10.96 9.99
C PHE A 160 1.29 -12.21 10.85
N LYS A 161 1.20 -13.41 10.26
CA LYS A 161 1.53 -14.65 10.96
C LYS A 161 2.97 -14.65 11.48
N GLY A 162 3.93 -14.23 10.67
CA GLY A 162 5.32 -14.10 11.08
C GLY A 162 5.50 -13.16 12.28
N ILE A 163 4.81 -12.01 12.27
CA ILE A 163 4.81 -11.08 13.41
C ILE A 163 4.29 -11.77 14.67
N ILE A 164 3.14 -12.43 14.61
CA ILE A 164 2.53 -13.12 15.76
C ILE A 164 3.41 -14.25 16.29
N ASP A 165 3.89 -15.13 15.41
CA ASP A 165 4.72 -16.28 15.77
C ASP A 165 6.03 -15.83 16.42
N SER A 166 6.54 -14.66 16.04
CA SER A 166 7.76 -14.08 16.61
C SER A 166 7.61 -13.51 18.02
N LYS A 167 6.36 -13.35 18.51
CA LYS A 167 6.00 -12.80 19.82
C LYS A 167 6.85 -11.59 20.21
N PRO A 168 6.82 -10.49 19.43
CA PRO A 168 7.72 -9.35 19.62
C PRO A 168 7.52 -8.67 20.98
N TYR A 169 6.35 -8.85 21.61
CA TYR A 169 6.00 -8.25 22.89
C TYR A 169 5.52 -9.32 23.88
N LYS A 170 6.13 -9.38 25.07
CA LYS A 170 5.94 -10.50 26.04
C LYS A 170 4.49 -10.71 26.51
N LYS A 171 3.67 -9.68 26.56
CA LYS A 171 2.29 -9.72 27.11
C LYS A 171 1.28 -9.00 26.20
N PHE A 172 1.58 -8.90 24.90
CA PHE A 172 0.74 -8.17 23.98
C PHE A 172 0.75 -8.83 22.60
N ASN A 173 -0.44 -9.10 22.06
CA ASN A 173 -0.61 -9.64 20.72
C ASN A 173 -0.95 -8.52 19.75
N VAL A 174 -0.23 -8.46 18.64
CA VAL A 174 -0.49 -7.49 17.57
C VAL A 174 -1.86 -7.77 16.96
N VAL A 175 -2.65 -6.71 16.74
CA VAL A 175 -3.98 -6.83 16.13
C VAL A 175 -3.88 -6.57 14.64
N LYS A 176 -4.41 -7.49 13.81
CA LYS A 176 -4.50 -7.28 12.36
C LYS A 176 -5.63 -6.31 12.04
N LYS A 177 -5.36 -5.40 11.12
CA LYS A 177 -6.33 -4.55 10.45
C LYS A 177 -6.21 -4.74 8.94
N GLU A 178 -7.33 -4.60 8.23
CA GLU A 178 -7.39 -4.73 6.78
C GLU A 178 -7.45 -3.36 6.13
N CYS A 179 -6.80 -3.24 4.97
CA CYS A 179 -6.93 -2.08 4.11
C CYS A 179 -8.26 -2.14 3.34
N VAL A 180 -9.12 -1.14 3.50
CA VAL A 180 -10.45 -1.13 2.86
C VAL A 180 -10.34 -1.16 1.34
N ASP A 181 -9.34 -0.48 0.77
CA ASP A 181 -9.11 -0.49 -0.68
C ASP A 181 -8.75 -1.90 -1.18
N HIS A 182 -8.03 -2.68 -0.39
CA HIS A 182 -7.68 -4.06 -0.73
C HIS A 182 -8.87 -5.01 -0.59
N VAL A 183 -9.69 -4.87 0.46
CA VAL A 183 -10.90 -5.68 0.59
C VAL A 183 -11.93 -5.33 -0.51
N GLN A 184 -12.04 -4.05 -0.88
CA GLN A 184 -12.81 -3.61 -2.05
C GLN A 184 -12.30 -4.25 -3.36
N LYS A 185 -10.98 -4.25 -3.59
CA LYS A 185 -10.38 -4.94 -4.75
C LYS A 185 -10.69 -6.44 -4.72
N ARG A 186 -10.66 -7.07 -3.54
CA ARG A 186 -10.98 -8.50 -3.33
C ARG A 186 -12.40 -8.85 -3.79
N MET A 187 -13.39 -8.03 -3.45
CA MET A 187 -14.78 -8.19 -3.93
C MET A 187 -14.82 -8.24 -5.46
N GLY A 188 -14.26 -7.22 -6.12
CA GLY A 188 -14.24 -7.18 -7.58
C GLY A 188 -13.49 -8.34 -8.22
N THR A 189 -12.38 -8.77 -7.64
CA THR A 189 -11.62 -9.93 -8.13
C THR A 189 -12.42 -11.23 -8.01
N ARG A 190 -13.08 -11.49 -6.87
CA ARG A 190 -13.89 -12.71 -6.70
C ARG A 190 -15.07 -12.74 -7.67
N LEU A 191 -15.75 -11.61 -7.87
CA LEU A 191 -16.85 -11.50 -8.84
C LEU A 191 -16.37 -11.68 -10.28
N ARG A 192 -15.22 -11.12 -10.67
CA ARG A 192 -14.65 -11.35 -12.01
C ARG A 192 -14.24 -12.79 -12.24
N ASN A 193 -13.67 -13.46 -11.23
CA ASN A 193 -13.32 -14.87 -11.31
C ASN A 193 -14.56 -15.75 -11.42
N LEU A 194 -15.62 -15.45 -10.66
CA LEU A 194 -16.90 -16.13 -10.78
C LEU A 194 -17.48 -16.01 -12.20
N ASN A 195 -17.52 -14.78 -12.73
CA ASN A 195 -18.03 -14.52 -14.08
C ASN A 195 -17.19 -15.24 -15.15
N LYS A 196 -15.86 -15.26 -15.00
CA LYS A 196 -14.96 -15.96 -15.92
C LYS A 196 -15.19 -17.48 -15.92
N ASN A 197 -15.44 -18.07 -14.75
CA ASN A 197 -15.59 -19.51 -14.60
C ASN A 197 -17.01 -20.01 -14.95
N ASN A 198 -18.00 -19.11 -14.98
CA ASN A 198 -19.39 -19.44 -15.29
C ASN A 198 -19.87 -18.63 -16.49
N LYS A 199 -19.70 -19.15 -17.71
CA LYS A 199 -20.10 -18.46 -18.96
C LYS A 199 -21.59 -18.07 -18.97
N GLY A 200 -22.44 -18.79 -18.24
CA GLY A 200 -23.86 -18.47 -18.07
C GLY A 200 -24.14 -17.16 -17.34
N LEU A 201 -23.19 -16.62 -16.56
CA LEU A 201 -23.35 -15.39 -15.80
C LEU A 201 -22.91 -14.12 -16.56
N ALA A 202 -22.32 -14.29 -17.75
CA ALA A 202 -21.86 -13.20 -18.59
C ALA A 202 -22.97 -12.70 -19.55
N GLY A 203 -22.92 -11.42 -19.91
CA GLY A 203 -23.83 -10.82 -20.90
C GLY A 203 -24.72 -9.70 -20.36
N LYS A 204 -25.49 -9.08 -21.28
CA LYS A 204 -26.39 -7.96 -20.97
C LYS A 204 -27.50 -8.43 -20.03
N GLY A 205 -27.74 -7.69 -18.94
CA GLY A 205 -28.70 -8.06 -17.90
C GLY A 205 -28.18 -9.07 -16.87
N LYS A 206 -26.91 -9.47 -16.95
CA LYS A 206 -26.27 -10.38 -15.97
C LYS A 206 -25.08 -9.71 -15.27
N LEU A 207 -24.08 -10.48 -14.83
CA LEU A 207 -22.91 -10.00 -14.11
C LEU A 207 -21.88 -9.32 -15.04
N THR A 208 -22.22 -8.14 -15.55
CA THR A 208 -21.35 -7.35 -16.44
C THR A 208 -20.14 -6.77 -15.69
N GLY A 209 -19.06 -6.46 -16.41
CA GLY A 209 -17.88 -5.78 -15.84
C GLY A 209 -18.22 -4.47 -15.11
N LYS A 210 -19.13 -3.68 -15.69
CA LYS A 210 -19.66 -2.45 -15.07
C LYS A 210 -20.40 -2.72 -13.77
N LEU A 211 -21.28 -3.73 -13.74
CA LEU A 211 -21.97 -4.11 -12.51
C LEU A 211 -20.97 -4.58 -11.44
N ILE A 212 -19.97 -5.37 -11.79
CA ILE A 212 -18.92 -5.81 -10.85
C ILE A 212 -18.18 -4.60 -10.25
N ASP A 213 -17.86 -3.60 -11.06
CA ASP A 213 -17.22 -2.37 -10.58
C ASP A 213 -18.14 -1.58 -9.63
N GLU A 214 -19.41 -1.41 -9.98
CA GLU A 214 -20.41 -0.77 -9.13
C GLU A 214 -20.52 -1.49 -7.76
N LEU A 215 -20.72 -2.81 -7.77
CA LEU A 215 -20.82 -3.61 -6.55
C LEU A 215 -19.55 -3.52 -5.69
N SER A 216 -18.37 -3.52 -6.32
CA SER A 216 -17.10 -3.35 -5.61
C SER A 216 -17.00 -1.97 -4.95
N ILE A 217 -17.41 -0.91 -5.64
CA ILE A 217 -17.41 0.46 -5.12
C ILE A 217 -18.38 0.57 -3.93
N TYR A 218 -19.61 0.07 -4.08
CA TYR A 218 -20.61 0.09 -3.00
C TYR A 218 -20.15 -0.70 -1.78
N TYR A 219 -19.56 -1.87 -1.97
CA TYR A 219 -18.94 -2.64 -0.90
C TYR A 219 -17.89 -1.83 -0.12
N GLY A 220 -16.97 -1.16 -0.81
CA GLY A 220 -15.96 -0.33 -0.17
C GLY A 220 -16.55 0.91 0.52
N LEU A 221 -17.58 1.53 -0.07
CA LEU A 221 -18.28 2.68 0.53
C LEU A 221 -19.00 2.29 1.82
N ALA A 222 -19.71 1.16 1.84
CA ALA A 222 -20.40 0.64 3.02
C ALA A 222 -19.44 0.48 4.22
N ILE A 223 -18.21 0.01 3.97
CA ILE A 223 -17.17 -0.11 5.00
C ILE A 223 -16.67 1.27 5.46
N ARG A 224 -16.37 2.19 4.54
CA ARG A 224 -15.83 3.51 4.89
C ARG A 224 -16.83 4.35 5.68
N ARG A 225 -18.10 4.32 5.29
CA ARG A 225 -19.19 5.09 5.92
C ARG A 225 -19.52 4.60 7.33
N ASN A 226 -19.35 3.31 7.57
CA ASN A 226 -19.67 2.67 8.86
C ASN A 226 -18.42 2.11 9.54
N SER A 227 -17.29 2.82 9.42
CA SER A 227 -15.98 2.35 9.90
C SER A 227 -15.92 2.02 11.41
N ASP A 228 -16.92 2.44 12.17
CA ASP A 228 -17.09 2.27 13.61
C ASP A 228 -18.03 1.11 13.99
N SER A 229 -18.82 0.54 13.06
CA SER A 229 -19.83 -0.48 13.37
C SER A 229 -19.88 -1.61 12.36
N VAL A 230 -19.46 -2.81 12.79
CA VAL A 230 -19.53 -4.05 11.99
C VAL A 230 -20.96 -4.36 11.54
N GLU A 231 -21.93 -4.16 12.42
CA GLU A 231 -23.34 -4.39 12.11
C GLU A 231 -23.82 -3.46 10.98
N LYS A 232 -23.55 -2.16 11.09
CA LYS A 232 -23.93 -1.20 10.04
C LYS A 232 -23.19 -1.47 8.72
N MET A 233 -21.91 -1.84 8.77
CA MET A 233 -21.17 -2.27 7.57
C MET A 233 -21.89 -3.44 6.89
N LYS A 234 -22.22 -4.49 7.65
CA LYS A 234 -22.91 -5.67 7.14
C LYS A 234 -24.26 -5.30 6.53
N ASN A 235 -25.04 -4.47 7.22
CA ASN A 235 -26.34 -4.03 6.74
C ASN A 235 -26.24 -3.26 5.41
N GLU A 236 -25.34 -2.27 5.30
CA GLU A 236 -25.18 -1.49 4.07
C GLU A 236 -24.57 -2.32 2.91
N ILE A 237 -23.65 -3.25 3.20
CA ILE A 237 -23.13 -4.21 2.20
C ILE A 237 -24.28 -5.01 1.60
N TRP A 238 -25.14 -5.60 2.43
CA TRP A 238 -26.28 -6.38 1.95
C TRP A 238 -27.37 -5.52 1.31
N ALA A 239 -27.59 -4.30 1.80
CA ALA A 239 -28.51 -3.34 1.17
C ALA A 239 -28.10 -3.06 -0.28
N SER A 240 -26.79 -2.99 -0.56
CA SER A 240 -26.29 -2.74 -1.92
C SER A 240 -26.70 -3.80 -2.94
N ILE A 241 -26.85 -5.07 -2.53
CA ILE A 241 -27.26 -6.15 -3.42
C ILE A 241 -28.78 -6.32 -3.48
N PHE A 242 -29.48 -6.21 -2.35
CA PHE A 242 -30.95 -6.27 -2.35
C PHE A 242 -31.57 -5.11 -3.15
N HIS A 243 -30.92 -3.95 -3.15
CA HIS A 243 -31.29 -2.85 -4.03
C HIS A 243 -31.25 -3.25 -5.52
N LYS A 244 -30.31 -4.11 -5.94
CA LYS A 244 -30.22 -4.59 -7.33
C LYS A 244 -31.24 -5.68 -7.66
N LEU A 245 -31.88 -6.29 -6.65
CA LEU A 245 -32.95 -7.28 -6.80
C LEU A 245 -34.35 -6.67 -6.71
N SER A 246 -34.45 -5.44 -6.22
CA SER A 246 -35.73 -4.78 -5.98
C SER A 246 -36.49 -4.54 -7.29
N THR A 247 -37.78 -4.84 -7.27
CA THR A 247 -38.73 -4.54 -8.34
C THR A 247 -39.81 -3.59 -7.83
N ASP A 248 -40.65 -3.07 -8.72
CA ASP A 248 -41.79 -2.24 -8.32
C ASP A 248 -42.81 -3.06 -7.49
N ASP A 249 -42.96 -4.35 -7.81
CA ASP A 249 -43.85 -5.28 -7.09
C ASP A 249 -43.25 -5.77 -5.75
N GLU A 250 -41.92 -5.91 -5.69
CA GLU A 250 -41.17 -6.39 -4.51
C GLU A 250 -39.99 -5.46 -4.18
N PRO A 251 -40.26 -4.30 -3.54
CA PRO A 251 -39.22 -3.34 -3.17
C PRO A 251 -38.43 -3.82 -1.94
N GLN A 252 -37.13 -4.09 -2.08
CA GLN A 252 -36.27 -4.61 -1.01
C GLN A 252 -35.35 -3.54 -0.40
N HIS A 253 -35.95 -2.50 0.20
CA HIS A 253 -35.22 -1.34 0.76
C HIS A 253 -35.15 -1.28 2.30
N ASP A 254 -35.51 -2.36 3.00
CA ASP A 254 -35.56 -2.40 4.48
C ASP A 254 -34.22 -2.12 5.16
N ARG A 255 -33.11 -2.43 4.48
CA ARG A 255 -31.74 -2.19 4.98
C ARG A 255 -31.15 -0.86 4.52
N CYS A 256 -31.90 -0.08 3.75
CA CYS A 256 -31.47 1.22 3.28
C CYS A 256 -31.82 2.29 4.32
N PRO A 257 -30.92 3.25 4.62
CA PRO A 257 -31.24 4.35 5.51
C PRO A 257 -32.46 5.13 4.98
N PRO A 258 -33.45 5.42 5.84
CA PRO A 258 -34.62 6.20 5.45
C PRO A 258 -34.31 7.70 5.39
N GLY A 259 -35.15 8.47 4.70
CA GLY A 259 -35.12 9.94 4.69
C GLY A 259 -34.73 10.55 3.35
N GLU A 260 -34.93 11.86 3.24
CA GLU A 260 -34.65 12.66 2.02
C GLU A 260 -33.15 12.69 1.68
N ASP A 261 -32.30 12.67 2.71
CA ASP A 261 -30.84 12.59 2.60
C ASP A 261 -30.33 11.17 2.32
N SER A 262 -31.23 10.20 2.11
CA SER A 262 -30.84 8.83 1.78
C SER A 262 -30.10 8.79 0.44
N TRP A 263 -29.05 7.99 0.38
CA TRP A 263 -28.36 7.72 -0.89
C TRP A 263 -29.16 6.76 -1.80
N TYR A 264 -30.29 6.23 -1.34
CA TYR A 264 -31.14 5.31 -2.07
C TYR A 264 -32.36 6.04 -2.62
N SER A 265 -32.45 6.15 -3.94
CA SER A 265 -33.49 6.95 -4.61
C SER A 265 -34.92 6.52 -4.27
N TRP A 266 -35.15 5.24 -3.96
CA TRP A 266 -36.46 4.78 -3.49
C TRP A 266 -36.80 5.29 -2.08
N GLN A 267 -35.83 5.28 -1.15
CA GLN A 267 -36.01 5.84 0.20
C GLN A 267 -36.22 7.35 0.16
N GLN A 268 -35.55 8.04 -0.77
CA GLN A 268 -35.80 9.46 -1.05
C GLN A 268 -37.23 9.66 -1.54
N ALA A 269 -37.65 8.93 -2.58
CA ALA A 269 -39.01 9.02 -3.13
C ALA A 269 -40.09 8.70 -2.08
N LYS A 270 -39.82 7.75 -1.18
CA LYS A 270 -40.69 7.45 -0.03
C LYS A 270 -40.77 8.61 0.96
N ALA A 271 -39.64 9.25 1.25
CA ALA A 271 -39.59 10.40 2.16
C ALA A 271 -40.24 11.66 1.57
N THR A 272 -40.06 11.91 0.27
CA THR A 272 -40.63 13.06 -0.46
C THR A 272 -42.03 12.80 -1.00
N ASN A 273 -42.63 11.67 -0.66
CA ASN A 273 -43.98 11.25 -1.08
C ASN A 273 -44.19 11.27 -2.61
N SER A 274 -43.19 10.79 -3.36
CA SER A 274 -43.16 10.73 -4.84
C SER A 274 -42.91 9.32 -5.37
N LEU A 275 -43.38 8.29 -4.64
CA LEU A 275 -43.21 6.88 -5.01
C LEU A 275 -43.99 6.49 -6.28
N ASP A 276 -45.10 7.18 -6.54
CA ASP A 276 -45.92 7.01 -7.75
C ASP A 276 -45.16 7.32 -9.05
N GLN A 277 -44.09 8.11 -8.95
CA GLN A 277 -43.22 8.49 -10.07
C GLN A 277 -41.91 7.69 -10.10
N TYR A 278 -41.71 6.80 -9.13
CA TYR A 278 -40.52 5.97 -9.04
C TYR A 278 -40.69 4.69 -9.86
N THR A 279 -39.64 4.30 -10.57
CA THR A 279 -39.60 3.01 -11.27
C THR A 279 -38.25 2.37 -11.03
N HIS A 280 -38.25 1.11 -10.63
CA HIS A 280 -37.01 0.37 -10.43
C HIS A 280 -36.29 0.15 -11.76
N LYS A 281 -34.96 0.08 -11.67
CA LYS A 281 -34.15 -0.42 -12.78
C LYS A 281 -34.40 -1.93 -12.95
N PRO A 282 -34.13 -2.50 -14.14
CA PRO A 282 -34.24 -3.95 -14.33
C PRO A 282 -33.47 -4.71 -13.24
N ALA A 283 -34.18 -5.57 -12.54
CA ALA A 283 -33.63 -6.36 -11.45
C ALA A 283 -32.58 -7.34 -11.95
N LEU A 284 -31.63 -7.64 -11.07
CA LEU A 284 -30.66 -8.72 -11.25
C LEU A 284 -31.39 -10.07 -11.22
N SER A 285 -31.01 -11.01 -12.07
CA SER A 285 -31.64 -12.33 -12.05
C SER A 285 -31.26 -13.12 -10.78
N ASP A 286 -32.20 -13.94 -10.30
CA ASP A 286 -31.99 -14.84 -9.16
C ASP A 286 -30.81 -15.79 -9.37
N GLU A 287 -30.62 -16.26 -10.61
CA GLU A 287 -29.45 -17.06 -11.02
C GLU A 287 -28.14 -16.36 -10.68
N VAL A 288 -28.02 -15.06 -10.97
CA VAL A 288 -26.81 -14.29 -10.67
C VAL A 288 -26.70 -14.04 -9.17
N PHE A 289 -27.81 -13.76 -8.48
CA PHE A 289 -27.82 -13.55 -7.04
C PHE A 289 -27.32 -14.78 -6.27
N GLU A 290 -27.89 -15.96 -6.53
CA GLU A 290 -27.48 -17.19 -5.86
C GLU A 290 -26.01 -17.53 -6.15
N ALA A 291 -25.50 -17.18 -7.33
CA ALA A 291 -24.08 -17.35 -7.65
C ALA A 291 -23.13 -16.39 -6.89
N ILE A 292 -23.53 -15.14 -6.64
CA ILE A 292 -22.69 -14.14 -5.94
C ILE A 292 -22.87 -14.16 -4.42
N LYS A 293 -24.00 -14.67 -3.91
CA LYS A 293 -24.37 -14.68 -2.49
C LYS A 293 -23.27 -15.28 -1.60
N PRO A 294 -22.62 -16.42 -1.93
CA PRO A 294 -21.51 -16.94 -1.13
C PRO A 294 -20.31 -15.98 -1.01
N ILE A 295 -20.07 -15.14 -2.03
CA ILE A 295 -19.01 -14.12 -1.98
C ILE A 295 -19.41 -13.00 -1.01
N TYR A 296 -20.68 -12.57 -1.03
CA TYR A 296 -21.20 -11.59 -0.09
C TYR A 296 -21.17 -12.10 1.35
N GLU A 297 -21.55 -13.35 1.60
CA GLU A 297 -21.49 -13.99 2.93
C GLU A 297 -20.06 -14.00 3.48
N ASP A 298 -19.08 -14.48 2.70
CA ASP A 298 -17.67 -14.52 3.11
C ASP A 298 -17.10 -13.10 3.34
N LEU A 299 -17.35 -12.18 2.41
CA LEU A 299 -16.83 -10.81 2.47
C LEU A 299 -17.63 -9.89 3.41
N SER A 300 -18.71 -10.36 4.02
CA SER A 300 -19.43 -9.68 5.11
C SER A 300 -19.35 -10.44 6.44
N SER A 301 -18.41 -11.39 6.55
CA SER A 301 -18.13 -12.10 7.80
C SER A 301 -17.70 -11.14 8.91
N GLU A 302 -18.14 -11.42 10.13
CA GLU A 302 -17.86 -10.59 11.31
C GLU A 302 -16.34 -10.47 11.56
N ASP A 303 -15.59 -11.55 11.36
CA ASP A 303 -14.13 -11.57 11.47
C ASP A 303 -13.44 -10.59 10.49
N LEU A 304 -13.85 -10.60 9.21
CA LEU A 304 -13.31 -9.68 8.22
C LEU A 304 -13.69 -8.23 8.53
N LEU A 305 -14.97 -7.95 8.80
CA LEU A 305 -15.46 -6.61 9.07
C LEU A 305 -14.89 -6.02 10.36
N THR A 306 -14.67 -6.85 11.39
CA THR A 306 -13.96 -6.44 12.62
C THR A 306 -12.55 -5.94 12.32
N ARG A 307 -11.84 -6.55 11.35
CA ARG A 307 -10.54 -6.06 10.90
C ARG A 307 -10.62 -4.80 10.02
N CYS A 308 -11.77 -4.52 9.41
CA CYS A 308 -12.02 -3.29 8.65
C CYS A 308 -12.40 -2.09 9.52
N THR A 309 -12.75 -2.30 10.81
CA THR A 309 -13.06 -1.20 11.74
C THR A 309 -11.90 -0.21 11.81
N GLY A 310 -12.21 1.09 11.75
CA GLY A 310 -11.26 2.19 11.62
C GLY A 310 -10.99 2.65 10.18
N GLY A 311 -11.48 1.92 9.17
CA GLY A 311 -11.48 2.40 7.78
C GLY A 311 -10.07 2.61 7.20
N TYR A 312 -9.10 1.80 7.62
CA TYR A 312 -7.69 1.99 7.29
C TYR A 312 -7.39 1.83 5.79
N THR A 313 -6.44 2.61 5.28
CA THR A 313 -5.93 2.53 3.90
C THR A 313 -4.40 2.51 3.88
N GLN A 314 -3.82 2.12 2.75
CA GLN A 314 -2.36 2.01 2.57
C GLN A 314 -1.84 2.90 1.44
N ASN A 315 -2.59 3.93 1.05
CA ASN A 315 -2.21 4.82 -0.06
C ASN A 315 -0.85 5.52 0.17
N ASN A 316 -0.48 5.76 1.44
CA ASN A 316 0.82 6.32 1.79
C ASN A 316 1.98 5.38 1.45
N ASN A 317 1.79 4.06 1.51
CA ASN A 317 2.81 3.09 1.12
C ASN A 317 3.09 3.18 -0.38
N GLU A 318 2.05 3.21 -1.21
CA GLU A 318 2.20 3.38 -2.66
C GLU A 318 2.89 4.71 -3.01
N CYS A 319 2.56 5.78 -2.29
CA CYS A 319 3.19 7.10 -2.44
C CYS A 319 4.69 7.06 -2.08
N PHE A 320 5.04 6.50 -0.91
CA PHE A 320 6.42 6.36 -0.48
C PHE A 320 7.24 5.50 -1.44
N ASN A 321 6.70 4.35 -1.85
CA ASN A 321 7.33 3.46 -2.82
C ASN A 321 7.66 4.22 -4.12
N SER A 322 6.74 5.07 -4.59
CA SER A 322 6.99 5.92 -5.77
C SER A 322 8.16 6.88 -5.56
N THR A 323 8.30 7.49 -4.38
CA THR A 323 9.42 8.40 -4.06
C THR A 323 10.77 7.67 -4.08
N VAL A 324 10.85 6.49 -3.46
CA VAL A 324 12.07 5.66 -3.46
C VAL A 324 12.52 5.33 -4.88
N TRP A 325 11.60 4.87 -5.74
CA TRP A 325 11.96 4.45 -7.09
C TRP A 325 12.09 5.61 -8.08
N ALA A 326 11.67 6.82 -7.73
CA ALA A 326 12.05 8.03 -8.45
C ALA A 326 13.53 8.36 -8.23
N LEU A 327 14.05 8.14 -7.01
CA LEU A 327 15.48 8.31 -6.69
C LEU A 327 16.34 7.16 -7.21
N ALA A 328 15.80 5.94 -7.24
CA ALA A 328 16.51 4.75 -7.69
C ALA A 328 15.73 4.00 -8.78
N PRO A 329 15.68 4.50 -10.04
CA PRO A 329 14.86 3.93 -11.09
C PRO A 329 15.03 2.42 -11.29
N LYS A 330 13.92 1.69 -11.37
CA LYS A 330 13.91 0.22 -11.53
C LYS A 330 14.52 -0.27 -12.84
N THR A 331 14.64 0.61 -13.85
CA THR A 331 15.25 0.36 -15.15
C THR A 331 16.77 0.29 -15.10
N MET A 332 17.41 0.86 -14.06
CA MET A 332 18.86 0.85 -13.90
C MET A 332 19.32 -0.33 -13.04
N THR A 333 20.54 -0.80 -13.26
CA THR A 333 21.19 -1.80 -12.41
C THR A 333 22.11 -1.12 -11.40
N SER A 334 22.12 -1.60 -10.16
CA SER A 334 22.97 -1.05 -9.10
C SER A 334 23.21 -2.06 -7.97
N GLY A 335 24.27 -1.83 -7.18
CA GLY A 335 24.49 -2.52 -5.90
C GLY A 335 23.49 -2.08 -4.82
N LYS A 336 23.53 -2.75 -3.65
CA LYS A 336 22.65 -2.46 -2.49
C LYS A 336 22.75 -1.02 -1.97
N THR A 337 23.94 -0.42 -2.07
CA THR A 337 24.21 0.96 -1.65
C THR A 337 23.24 1.98 -2.24
N VAL A 338 22.81 1.80 -3.50
CA VAL A 338 21.87 2.72 -4.15
C VAL A 338 20.46 2.62 -3.55
N PRO A 339 19.82 1.43 -3.42
CA PRO A 339 18.61 1.26 -2.63
C PRO A 339 18.72 1.79 -1.19
N ASP A 340 19.85 1.60 -0.50
CA ASP A 340 20.06 2.13 0.85
C ASP A 340 19.96 3.65 0.88
N MET A 341 20.80 4.34 0.10
CA MET A 341 20.79 5.80 0.02
C MET A 341 19.44 6.34 -0.42
N ALA A 342 18.84 5.75 -1.45
CA ALA A 342 17.53 6.18 -1.96
C ALA A 342 16.44 6.02 -0.92
N THR A 343 16.47 4.95 -0.12
CA THR A 343 15.52 4.75 0.98
C THR A 343 15.74 5.79 2.07
N ASN A 344 16.98 6.01 2.51
CA ASN A 344 17.31 6.99 3.55
C ASN A 344 16.87 8.41 3.16
N ILE A 345 17.18 8.83 1.93
CA ILE A 345 16.79 10.13 1.39
C ILE A 345 15.26 10.21 1.24
N ALA A 346 14.62 9.17 0.71
CA ALA A 346 13.17 9.15 0.56
C ALA A 346 12.45 9.25 1.92
N VAL A 347 12.90 8.53 2.94
CA VAL A 347 12.36 8.58 4.31
C VAL A 347 12.43 10.02 4.82
N SER A 348 13.60 10.64 4.72
CA SER A 348 13.82 12.00 5.21
C SER A 348 12.90 13.01 4.52
N ILE A 349 12.85 12.99 3.18
CA ILE A 349 12.01 13.90 2.38
C ILE A 349 10.52 13.66 2.64
N TYR A 350 10.11 12.39 2.75
CA TYR A 350 8.71 12.02 2.94
C TYR A 350 8.21 12.45 4.32
N ASN A 351 9.04 12.30 5.36
CA ASN A 351 8.66 12.65 6.72
C ASN A 351 8.72 14.14 7.02
N ASP A 352 9.77 14.83 6.55
CA ASP A 352 10.13 16.16 7.04
C ASP A 352 10.23 17.22 5.93
N GLY A 353 10.09 16.83 4.67
CA GLY A 353 10.19 17.74 3.53
C GLY A 353 11.58 17.82 2.92
N PHE A 354 11.68 18.55 1.82
CA PHE A 354 12.89 18.63 1.01
C PHE A 354 14.04 19.31 1.74
N SER A 355 13.74 20.13 2.76
CA SER A 355 14.76 20.74 3.62
C SER A 355 15.72 19.74 4.27
N THR A 356 15.36 18.46 4.42
CA THR A 356 16.27 17.44 4.96
C THR A 356 17.50 17.21 4.11
N ILE A 357 17.46 17.55 2.81
CA ILE A 357 18.65 17.50 1.97
C ILE A 357 19.75 18.42 2.54
N MET A 358 19.37 19.57 3.12
CA MET A 358 20.35 20.45 3.78
C MET A 358 20.96 19.79 5.01
N SER A 359 20.18 19.07 5.81
CA SER A 359 20.71 18.32 6.96
C SER A 359 21.71 17.24 6.52
N ILE A 360 21.44 16.54 5.41
CA ILE A 360 22.38 15.55 4.86
C ILE A 360 23.68 16.24 4.42
N LEU A 361 23.58 17.36 3.70
CA LEU A 361 24.74 18.14 3.25
C LEU A 361 25.55 18.70 4.44
N GLU A 362 24.88 19.12 5.52
CA GLU A 362 25.52 19.59 6.75
C GLU A 362 26.30 18.48 7.46
N VAL A 363 25.72 17.28 7.58
CA VAL A 363 26.42 16.09 8.11
C VAL A 363 27.64 15.72 7.24
N MET A 364 27.56 15.94 5.92
CA MET A 364 28.69 15.80 5.01
C MET A 364 29.75 16.93 5.14
N GLY A 365 29.54 17.91 6.01
CA GLY A 365 30.44 19.05 6.23
C GLY A 365 30.33 20.15 5.16
N MET A 366 29.25 20.19 4.40
CA MET A 366 29.05 21.19 3.35
C MET A 366 28.39 22.45 3.92
N LYS A 367 28.91 23.62 3.51
CA LYS A 367 28.35 24.91 3.93
C LYS A 367 27.05 25.21 3.18
N ILE A 368 25.94 25.24 3.91
CA ILE A 368 24.63 25.63 3.39
C ILE A 368 24.60 27.15 3.17
N ARG A 369 24.09 27.58 2.01
CA ARG A 369 23.91 29.00 1.65
C ARG A 369 22.43 29.34 1.49
N PRO A 370 22.04 30.63 1.57
CA PRO A 370 20.64 31.06 1.46
C PRO A 370 19.92 30.53 0.20
N ASN A 371 20.61 30.41 -0.93
CA ASN A 371 20.01 29.88 -2.16
C ASN A 371 19.57 28.41 -2.02
N SER A 372 20.33 27.58 -1.31
CA SER A 372 19.95 26.19 -1.03
C SER A 372 18.71 26.12 -0.13
N TYR A 373 18.63 27.02 0.86
CA TYR A 373 17.48 27.15 1.74
C TYR A 373 16.22 27.57 0.99
N ASN A 374 16.31 28.65 0.19
CA ASN A 374 15.19 29.13 -0.62
C ASN A 374 14.71 28.07 -1.62
N PHE A 375 15.65 27.36 -2.26
CA PHE A 375 15.30 26.26 -3.16
C PHE A 375 14.50 25.16 -2.46
N CYS A 376 14.91 24.75 -1.25
CA CYS A 376 14.17 23.72 -0.50
C CYS A 376 12.74 24.18 -0.16
N LEU A 377 12.59 25.43 0.28
CA LEU A 377 11.27 26.02 0.56
C LEU A 377 10.38 26.06 -0.67
N GLU A 378 10.91 26.49 -1.82
CA GLU A 378 10.16 26.53 -3.08
C GLU A 378 9.71 25.13 -3.55
N VAL A 379 10.59 24.12 -3.40
CA VAL A 379 10.27 22.73 -3.75
C VAL A 379 9.16 22.19 -2.85
N ASP A 380 9.25 22.44 -1.53
CA ASP A 380 8.21 22.02 -0.59
C ASP A 380 6.88 22.75 -0.82
N ALA A 381 6.90 24.04 -1.12
CA ALA A 381 5.70 24.81 -1.45
C ALA A 381 4.99 24.26 -2.70
N LYS A 382 5.74 24.00 -3.79
CA LYS A 382 5.19 23.38 -5.01
C LYS A 382 4.65 21.98 -4.77
N ARG A 383 5.28 21.21 -3.87
CA ARG A 383 4.80 19.87 -3.49
C ARG A 383 3.45 19.96 -2.78
N ILE A 384 3.28 20.91 -1.87
CA ILE A 384 2.02 21.15 -1.15
C ILE A 384 0.93 21.60 -2.12
N GLU A 385 1.21 22.60 -2.97
CA GLU A 385 0.27 23.10 -3.98
C GLU A 385 -0.21 21.98 -4.91
N LYS A 386 0.71 21.12 -5.39
CA LYS A 386 0.35 19.98 -6.23
C LYS A 386 -0.51 18.95 -5.51
N ALA A 387 -0.28 18.74 -4.21
CA ALA A 387 -1.10 17.84 -3.40
C ALA A 387 -2.51 18.40 -3.21
N GLU A 388 -2.65 19.69 -2.88
CA GLU A 388 -3.93 20.38 -2.74
C GLU A 388 -4.72 20.36 -4.06
N ASN A 389 -4.07 20.70 -5.17
CA ASN A 389 -4.68 20.62 -6.51
C ASN A 389 -5.18 19.20 -6.83
N SER A 390 -4.41 18.17 -6.46
CA SER A 390 -4.78 16.76 -6.67
C SER A 390 -5.94 16.29 -5.77
N LEU A 391 -6.24 17.02 -4.70
CA LEU A 391 -7.34 16.78 -3.78
C LEU A 391 -8.60 17.58 -4.13
N SER A 392 -8.53 18.54 -5.05
CA SER A 392 -9.71 19.26 -5.53
C SER A 392 -10.73 18.32 -6.16
N GLU A 393 -12.02 18.59 -5.92
CA GLU A 393 -13.11 17.74 -6.43
C GLU A 393 -13.11 17.67 -7.95
N ALA A 394 -12.89 18.79 -8.64
CA ALA A 394 -12.78 18.82 -10.10
C ALA A 394 -11.69 17.87 -10.64
N VAL A 395 -10.50 17.83 -10.00
CA VAL A 395 -9.42 16.94 -10.42
C VAL A 395 -9.71 15.48 -10.05
N LYS A 396 -10.38 15.22 -8.92
CA LYS A 396 -10.85 13.87 -8.56
C LYS A 396 -11.86 13.36 -9.58
N GLU A 397 -12.87 14.14 -9.92
CA GLU A 397 -13.91 13.80 -10.91
C GLU A 397 -13.30 13.57 -12.30
N ALA A 398 -12.46 14.49 -12.78
CA ALA A 398 -11.77 14.34 -14.07
C ALA A 398 -10.95 13.06 -14.16
N ARG A 399 -10.27 12.68 -13.06
CA ARG A 399 -9.49 11.44 -12.96
C ARG A 399 -10.39 10.20 -12.93
N ILE A 400 -11.53 10.24 -12.23
CA ILE A 400 -12.51 9.14 -12.21
C ILE A 400 -13.08 8.94 -13.61
N MET A 401 -13.55 10.01 -14.26
CA MET A 401 -14.07 9.97 -15.63
C MET A 401 -13.04 9.42 -16.61
N SER A 402 -11.80 9.95 -16.58
CA SER A 402 -10.72 9.49 -17.47
C SER A 402 -10.40 8.00 -17.28
N ARG A 403 -10.39 7.51 -16.03
CA ARG A 403 -10.20 6.08 -15.73
C ARG A 403 -11.35 5.23 -16.25
N SER A 404 -12.60 5.68 -16.07
CA SER A 404 -13.80 5.01 -16.56
C SER A 404 -13.79 4.93 -18.10
N THR A 405 -13.52 6.03 -18.79
CA THR A 405 -13.46 6.07 -20.27
C THR A 405 -12.40 5.13 -20.80
N ARG A 406 -11.19 5.13 -20.22
CA ARG A 406 -10.12 4.22 -20.63
C ARG A 406 -10.50 2.75 -20.41
N LYS A 407 -11.20 2.45 -19.31
CA LYS A 407 -11.63 1.09 -19.01
C LYS A 407 -12.74 0.62 -19.95
N ASN A 408 -13.76 1.45 -20.19
CA ASN A 408 -14.82 1.15 -21.15
C ASN A 408 -14.25 0.86 -22.53
N LYS A 409 -13.31 1.70 -23.01
CA LYS A 409 -12.63 1.48 -24.28
C LYS A 409 -11.84 0.17 -24.30
N MET A 410 -11.21 -0.21 -23.19
CA MET A 410 -10.48 -1.48 -23.08
C MET A 410 -11.43 -2.68 -23.08
N ASP A 411 -12.57 -2.59 -22.40
CA ASP A 411 -13.60 -3.63 -22.38
C ASP A 411 -14.28 -3.76 -23.76
N GLU A 412 -14.54 -2.66 -24.45
CA GLU A 412 -15.01 -2.64 -25.84
C GLU A 412 -14.02 -3.33 -26.78
N ASN A 413 -12.74 -2.96 -26.71
CA ASN A 413 -11.69 -3.62 -27.48
C ASN A 413 -11.62 -5.12 -27.16
N PHE A 414 -11.65 -5.51 -25.88
CA PHE A 414 -11.60 -6.92 -25.49
C PHE A 414 -12.81 -7.71 -25.99
N ASN A 415 -14.00 -7.11 -25.97
CA ASN A 415 -15.21 -7.73 -26.49
C ASN A 415 -15.17 -7.89 -28.02
N LEU A 416 -14.54 -6.96 -28.74
CA LEU A 416 -14.35 -7.02 -30.19
C LEU A 416 -13.26 -8.03 -30.59
N GLU A 417 -12.13 -8.01 -29.89
CA GLU A 417 -10.94 -8.82 -30.20
C GLU A 417 -11.06 -10.27 -29.71
N GLY A 418 -11.91 -10.52 -28.70
CA GLY A 418 -11.94 -11.80 -28.00
C GLY A 418 -10.66 -12.05 -27.20
N GLN A 419 -10.53 -13.23 -26.60
CA GLN A 419 -9.34 -13.59 -25.84
C GLN A 419 -8.19 -13.98 -26.79
N LEU A 420 -7.32 -13.01 -27.10
CA LEU A 420 -6.17 -13.21 -28.01
C LEU A 420 -5.01 -14.04 -27.41
N TYR A 421 -4.88 -14.09 -26.08
CA TYR A 421 -3.83 -14.86 -25.41
C TYR A 421 -4.29 -15.45 -24.06
N GLY A 422 -3.83 -16.66 -23.74
CA GLY A 422 -4.16 -17.38 -22.51
C GLY A 422 -3.34 -18.66 -22.36
N ALA A 423 -3.14 -19.12 -21.12
CA ALA A 423 -2.50 -20.41 -20.88
C ALA A 423 -3.36 -21.53 -21.49
N GLY A 424 -2.79 -22.31 -22.41
CA GLY A 424 -3.50 -23.33 -23.18
C GLY A 424 -4.19 -22.82 -24.45
N ILE A 425 -3.97 -21.56 -24.86
CA ILE A 425 -4.37 -21.03 -26.16
C ILE A 425 -3.15 -21.12 -27.08
N ALA A 426 -2.84 -22.33 -27.51
CA ALA A 426 -2.05 -22.66 -28.68
C ALA A 426 -2.75 -23.87 -29.30
N ASP A 427 -2.90 -23.88 -30.63
CA ASP A 427 -3.60 -24.92 -31.39
C ASP A 427 -3.22 -26.35 -31.00
#